data_AF-A0A929KYA1-F1
#
_entry.id   AF-A0A929KYA1-F1
#
_cell.length_a   1.000
_cell.length_b   1.000
_cell.length_c   1.000
_cell.angle_alpha   90.00
_cell.angle_beta   90.00
_cell.angle_gamma   90.00
#
_symmetry.space_group_name_H-M   'P 1'
#
loop_
_entity.id
_entity.type
_entity.pdbx_description
1 polymer ?
#
loop_
_entity_poly.entity_id
_entity_poly.type
_entity_poly.pdbx_seq_one_letter_code
_entity_poly.pdbx_strand_id
1 'polypeptide(L)' 'MTAFYKKLNRFGRLVHQRSRDKQVDIANYFTVTHPGHPVVKNTDDAQPSLQFEDKCPRSVRKEVAELWKTVFGG' A
#
# COMPACT_ATOMS: atom_id res chain seq x y z
N MET A 1 6.06 11.50 13.75
CA MET A 1 5.43 10.69 12.68
C MET A 1 6.29 10.83 11.42
N THR A 2 6.96 9.76 10.96
CA THR A 2 7.90 9.82 9.82
C THR A 2 7.16 10.00 8.48
N ALA A 3 7.85 10.50 7.45
CA ALA A 3 7.30 10.70 6.11
C ALA A 3 6.72 9.40 5.51
N PHE A 4 7.33 8.26 5.84
CA PHE A 4 6.86 6.92 5.51
C PHE A 4 5.45 6.62 6.06
N TYR A 5 5.19 6.82 7.36
CA TYR A 5 3.86 6.58 7.93
C TYR A 5 2.80 7.54 7.37
N LYS A 6 3.19 8.76 6.97
CA LYS A 6 2.28 9.68 6.25
C LYS A 6 1.90 9.11 4.88
N LYS A 7 2.86 8.58 4.12
CA LYS A 7 2.61 7.89 2.84
C LYS A 7 1.73 6.65 3.04
N LEU A 8 2.01 5.79 4.01
CA LEU A 8 1.17 4.62 4.33
C LEU A 8 -0.27 5.00 4.70
N ASN A 9 -0.45 5.98 5.58
CA ASN A 9 -1.79 6.46 5.93
C ASN A 9 -2.55 7.02 4.73
N ARG A 10 -1.85 7.74 3.83
CA ARG A 10 -2.44 8.22 2.58
C ARG A 10 -2.88 7.06 1.69
N PHE A 11 -2.03 6.04 1.52
CA PHE A 11 -2.36 4.83 0.76
C PHE A 11 -3.56 4.09 1.36
N GLY A 12 -3.56 3.84 2.67
CA GLY A 12 -4.67 3.19 3.37
C GLY A 12 -6.00 3.94 3.21
N ARG A 13 -5.96 5.28 3.29
CA ARG A 13 -7.15 6.13 3.01
C ARG A 13 -7.67 5.96 1.58
N LEU A 14 -6.79 5.95 0.59
CA LEU A 14 -7.16 5.78 -0.82
C LEU A 14 -7.79 4.41 -1.07
N VAL A 15 -7.20 3.36 -0.49
CA VAL A 15 -7.75 1.99 -0.58
C VAL A 15 -9.12 1.92 0.08
N HIS A 16 -9.27 2.48 1.29
CA HIS A 16 -10.54 2.45 2.01
C HIS A 16 -11.64 3.21 1.25
N GLN A 17 -11.31 4.36 0.65
CA GLN A 17 -12.25 5.10 -0.19
C GLN A 17 -12.70 4.26 -1.39
N ARG A 18 -11.76 3.65 -2.13
CA ARG A 18 -12.09 2.78 -3.27
C ARG A 18 -12.87 1.53 -2.88
N SER A 19 -12.58 0.98 -1.71
CA SER A 19 -13.30 -0.15 -1.14
C SER A 19 -14.77 0.19 -0.90
N ARG A 20 -15.05 1.40 -0.37
CA ARG A 20 -16.42 1.90 -0.20
C ARG A 20 -17.12 2.18 -1.52
N ASP A 21 -16.44 2.83 -2.47
CA ASP A 21 -17.01 3.17 -3.77
C ASP A 21 -17.44 1.92 -4.57
N LYS A 22 -16.68 0.82 -4.42
CA LYS A 22 -16.93 -0.43 -5.11
C LYS A 22 -17.72 -1.46 -4.32
N GLN A 23 -17.97 -1.20 -3.03
CA GLN A 23 -18.55 -2.17 -2.09
C GLN A 23 -17.77 -3.50 -2.07
N VAL A 24 -16.44 -3.43 -2.14
CA VAL A 24 -15.53 -4.59 -2.12
C VAL A 24 -14.48 -4.36 -1.06
N ASP A 25 -14.20 -5.35 -0.21
CA ASP A 25 -13.12 -5.28 0.78
C ASP A 25 -11.74 -5.42 0.13
N ILE A 26 -11.26 -4.32 -0.46
CA ILE A 26 -9.98 -4.28 -1.19
C ILE A 26 -8.79 -4.65 -0.28
N ALA A 27 -8.90 -4.35 1.02
CA ALA A 27 -7.88 -4.66 2.03
C ALA A 27 -7.61 -6.16 2.21
N ASN A 28 -8.56 -7.04 1.85
CA ASN A 28 -8.38 -8.49 1.94
C ASN A 28 -7.54 -9.07 0.80
N TYR A 29 -7.19 -8.28 -0.21
CA TYR A 29 -6.52 -8.78 -1.42
C TYR A 29 -5.03 -8.48 -1.49
N PHE A 30 -4.48 -7.77 -0.51
CA PHE A 30 -3.07 -7.41 -0.49
C PHE A 30 -2.55 -7.24 0.94
N THR A 31 -1.26 -7.48 1.10
CA THR A 31 -0.52 -7.21 2.34
C THR A 31 0.58 -6.21 2.05
N VAL A 32 0.75 -5.24 2.93
CA VAL A 32 1.89 -4.31 2.89
C VAL A 32 2.88 -4.74 3.94
N THR A 33 4.05 -5.19 3.50
CA THR A 33 5.13 -5.63 4.38
C THR A 33 6.10 -4.48 4.57
N HIS A 34 6.31 -4.10 5.82
CA HIS A 34 7.40 -3.20 6.20
C HIS A 34 8.72 -3.98 6.11
N PRO A 35 9.79 -3.44 5.49
CA PRO A 35 11.11 -4.07 5.59
C PRO A 35 11.52 -4.06 7.06
N GLY A 36 11.45 -5.22 7.71
CA GLY A 36 11.71 -5.35 9.13
C GLY A 36 13.20 -5.22 9.39
N HIS A 37 13.72 -3.99 9.51
CA HIS A 37 15.00 -3.77 10.16
C HIS A 37 14.96 -2.56 11.10
N PRO A 38 15.26 -2.77 12.40
CA PRO A 38 15.54 -1.69 13.33
C PRO A 38 16.85 -1.03 12.89
N VAL A 39 16.92 0.30 12.89
CA VAL A 39 18.12 1.09 12.58
C VAL A 39 18.46 1.20 11.08
N VAL A 40 17.52 1.61 10.23
CA VAL A 40 17.90 2.29 8.98
C VAL A 40 18.39 3.71 9.30
N LYS A 41 19.66 4.00 9.01
CA LYS A 41 20.28 5.33 9.17
C LYS A 41 19.56 6.43 8.39
N ASN A 42 18.88 6.06 7.30
CA ASN A 42 18.09 6.95 6.46
C ASN A 42 16.68 6.39 6.31
N THR A 43 15.69 7.14 6.80
CA THR A 43 14.26 6.82 6.65
C THR A 43 13.73 6.88 5.21
N ASP A 44 14.50 7.43 4.27
CA ASP A 44 14.15 7.51 2.85
C ASP A 44 14.37 6.18 2.10
N ASP A 45 15.20 5.28 2.62
CA ASP A 45 15.53 4.00 1.97
C ASP A 45 14.54 2.86 2.31
N ALA A 46 13.64 3.08 3.26
CA ALA A 46 12.64 2.09 3.63
C ALA A 46 11.53 2.04 2.58
N GLN A 47 11.73 1.29 1.50
CA GLN A 47 10.69 0.97 0.53
C GLN A 47 9.81 -0.16 1.07
N PRO A 48 8.51 0.09 1.32
CA PRO A 48 7.60 -0.96 1.71
C PRO A 48 7.35 -1.89 0.52
N SER A 49 7.03 -3.15 0.79
CA SER A 49 6.69 -4.13 -0.24
C SER A 49 5.19 -4.36 -0.27
N LEU A 50 4.60 -4.32 -1.47
CA LEU A 50 3.19 -4.64 -1.68
C LEU A 50 3.09 -6.05 -2.25
N GLN A 51 2.48 -6.97 -1.49
CA GLN A 51 2.19 -8.33 -1.92
C GLN A 51 0.69 -8.48 -2.14
N PHE A 52 0.31 -9.17 -3.21
CA PHE A 52 -1.09 -9.46 -3.53
C PHE A 52 -1.40 -10.92 -3.20
N GLU A 53 -2.58 -11.18 -2.68
CA GLU A 53 -3.06 -12.55 -2.52
C GLU A 53 -3.35 -13.18 -3.89
N ASP A 54 -3.17 -14.50 -4.01
CA ASP A 54 -3.43 -15.25 -5.25
C ASP A 54 -4.88 -15.09 -5.75
N LYS A 55 -5.82 -14.90 -4.84
CA LYS A 55 -7.25 -14.71 -5.14
C LYS A 55 -7.60 -13.26 -5.52
N CYS A 56 -6.62 -12.35 -5.57
CA CYS A 56 -6.85 -10.95 -5.92
C CYS A 56 -7.34 -10.80 -7.37
N PRO A 57 -8.55 -10.24 -7.60
CA PRO A 57 -9.04 -9.97 -8.94
C PRO A 57 -8.05 -9.07 -9.69
N ARG A 58 -7.79 -9.38 -10.96
CA ARG A 58 -6.83 -8.63 -11.78
C ARG A 58 -7.14 -7.13 -11.86
N SER A 59 -8.42 -6.77 -11.84
CA SER A 59 -8.90 -5.39 -11.78
C SER A 59 -8.48 -4.67 -10.49
N VAL A 60 -8.70 -5.31 -9.34
CA VAL A 60 -8.31 -4.80 -8.01
C VAL A 60 -6.79 -4.70 -7.92
N ARG A 61 -6.07 -5.72 -8.40
CA ARG A 61 -4.60 -5.74 -8.41
C ARG A 61 -4.01 -4.54 -9.17
N LYS A 62 -4.55 -4.25 -10.35
CA LYS A 62 -4.11 -3.12 -11.18
C LYS A 62 -4.36 -1.79 -10.46
N GLU A 63 -5.54 -1.60 -9.88
CA GLU A 63 -5.89 -0.37 -9.18
C GLU A 63 -5.03 -0.13 -7.94
N VAL A 64 -4.88 -1.15 -7.09
CA VAL A 64 -4.05 -1.03 -5.89
C VAL A 64 -2.58 -0.75 -6.28
N ALA A 65 -2.09 -1.35 -7.37
CA ALA A 65 -0.74 -1.06 -7.89
C ALA A 65 -0.60 0.39 -8.42
N GLU A 66 -1.63 0.95 -9.06
CA GLU A 66 -1.64 2.36 -9.50
C GLU A 66 -1.68 3.32 -8.30
N LEU A 67 -2.50 3.04 -7.29
CA LEU A 67 -2.53 3.79 -6.04
C LEU A 67 -1.18 3.72 -5.33
N TRP A 68 -0.56 2.55 -5.31
CA TRP A 68 0.75 2.34 -4.71
C TRP A 68 1.83 3.19 -5.40
N LYS A 69 1.90 3.14 -6.73
CA LYS A 69 2.82 3.98 -7.51
C LYS A 69 2.60 5.47 -7.28
N THR A 70 1.35 5.90 -7.15
CA THR A 70 1.01 7.31 -6.88
C THR A 70 1.57 7.80 -5.53
N VAL A 71 1.64 6.91 -4.53
CA VAL A 71 2.06 7.27 -3.17
C VAL A 71 3.55 7.01 -2.93
N PHE A 72 4.10 5.94 -3.51
CA PHE A 72 5.46 5.44 -3.25
C PHE A 72 6.36 5.38 -4.50
N GLY A 73 5.83 5.51 -5.72
CA GLY A 73 6.57 5.39 -6.98
C GLY A 73 7.27 6.68 -7.44
N GLY A 74 7.76 7.48 -6.49
CA GLY A 74 8.55 8.69 -6.75
C GLY A 74 10.03 8.42 -6.80
#